data_AF-Q0W3Z9-F1
#
_entry.id   AF-Q0W3Z9-F1
#
_cell.length_a   1.000
_cell.length_b   1.000
_cell.length_c   1.000
_cell.angle_alpha   90.00
_cell.angle_beta   90.00
_cell.angle_gamma   90.00
#
_symmetry.space_group_name_H-M   'P 1'
#
loop_
_entity.id
_entity.type
_entity.pdbx_description
1 polymer ?
#
loop_
_entity_poly.entity_id
_entity_poly.type
_entity_poly.pdbx_seq_one_letter_code
_entity_poly.pdbx_strand_id
1 'polypeptide(L)'
;MKIELDGIPLATTVYGGTGGQQEVRNIRRITTTDRRNVMAYEVPGMEGSTFQNLGRSAVLISFEGLITGKGAKGVLENIRARYKGGTPVSFNSDITGAADVTKVIIQELVITETTELIDHFEYSIVLREFKEPPPEPTTPPSQDEEAEEWAQAEAKKAADTKSQVKGSVKDGDGKPVAGKEVIIAGMFGEYSVTTDENGDYYVEELPPGQYEVSVNDPAYEGMTRTIEVSGEETTGPAGEAGLSEEARRAGTAGGAGDAGAGGKAARSDTAVLEEVVDEEDVTIQATGGIRSLKAGE
;
A
#
# COMPACT_ATOMS: atom_id res chain seq x y z
N MET A 1 36.18 -22.87 -18.21
CA MET A 1 36.08 -21.69 -17.33
C MET A 1 35.62 -20.53 -18.19
N LYS A 2 34.44 -19.99 -17.87
CA LYS A 2 33.79 -18.92 -18.60
C LYS A 2 33.65 -17.74 -17.65
N ILE A 3 34.33 -16.65 -17.98
CA ILE A 3 34.31 -15.41 -17.18
C ILE A 3 34.11 -14.27 -18.15
N GLU A 4 33.03 -13.53 -17.97
CA GLU A 4 32.65 -12.40 -18.80
C GLU A 4 32.34 -11.19 -17.92
N LEU A 5 32.93 -10.04 -18.29
CA LEU A 5 32.70 -8.76 -17.66
C LEU A 5 32.04 -7.84 -18.68
N ASP A 6 30.78 -7.49 -18.47
CA ASP A 6 29.98 -6.67 -19.40
C ASP A 6 29.97 -7.24 -20.83
N GLY A 7 29.87 -8.58 -20.95
CA GLY A 7 29.94 -9.30 -22.22
C GLY A 7 31.35 -9.44 -22.81
N ILE A 8 32.40 -8.94 -22.15
CA ILE A 8 33.79 -9.12 -22.55
C ILE A 8 34.32 -10.43 -21.93
N PRO A 9 34.55 -11.50 -22.72
CA PRO A 9 35.14 -12.73 -22.20
C PRO A 9 36.60 -12.49 -21.79
N LEU A 10 36.98 -12.91 -20.58
CA LEU A 10 38.32 -12.74 -20.03
C LEU A 10 39.18 -14.00 -20.14
N ALA A 11 38.56 -15.15 -20.43
CA ALA A 11 39.24 -16.42 -20.70
C ALA A 11 38.72 -17.00 -22.03
N THR A 12 39.43 -16.75 -23.13
CA THR A 12 39.05 -17.22 -24.46
C THR A 12 40.19 -17.10 -25.47
N THR A 13 40.08 -17.78 -26.61
CA THR A 13 40.96 -17.63 -27.76
C THR A 13 40.14 -17.19 -28.96
N VAL A 14 40.54 -16.09 -29.59
CA VAL A 14 39.92 -15.56 -30.81
C VAL A 14 40.80 -15.94 -32.01
N TYR A 15 40.19 -16.61 -32.99
CA TYR A 15 40.84 -17.01 -34.23
C TYR A 15 40.47 -16.05 -35.36
N GLY A 16 41.45 -15.68 -36.17
CA GLY A 16 41.24 -14.85 -37.36
C GLY A 16 40.63 -15.66 -38.52
N GLY A 17 40.15 -14.95 -39.56
CA GLY A 17 39.44 -15.55 -40.70
C GLY A 17 40.23 -16.60 -41.52
N THR A 18 41.55 -16.66 -41.37
CA THR A 18 42.44 -17.68 -41.97
C THR A 18 42.89 -18.78 -40.99
N GLY A 19 42.33 -18.82 -39.78
CA GLY A 19 42.59 -19.87 -38.77
C GLY A 19 43.77 -19.63 -37.83
N GLY A 20 44.50 -18.51 -37.97
CA GLY A 20 45.55 -18.12 -37.01
C GLY A 20 44.97 -17.58 -35.70
N GLN A 21 45.63 -17.82 -34.57
CA GLN A 21 45.27 -17.19 -33.29
C GLN A 21 45.52 -15.69 -33.37
N GLN A 22 44.46 -14.90 -33.29
CA GLN A 22 44.52 -13.44 -33.37
C GLN A 22 44.68 -12.82 -31.99
N GLU A 23 44.06 -13.44 -30.98
CA GLU A 23 44.09 -12.97 -29.61
C GLU A 23 43.88 -14.14 -28.64
N VAL A 24 44.64 -14.17 -27.55
CA VAL A 24 44.47 -15.14 -26.46
C VAL A 24 44.30 -14.37 -25.17
N ARG A 25 43.22 -14.66 -24.44
CA ARG A 25 42.92 -14.11 -23.12
C ARG A 25 42.97 -15.24 -22.11
N ASN A 26 43.85 -15.12 -21.13
CA ASN A 26 44.03 -16.11 -20.08
C ASN A 26 43.94 -15.48 -18.70
N ILE A 27 43.35 -16.23 -17.78
CA ILE A 27 43.36 -15.90 -16.36
C ILE A 27 44.33 -16.86 -15.67
N ARG A 28 45.36 -16.31 -15.05
CA ARG A 28 46.40 -17.06 -14.32
C ARG A 28 45.98 -17.34 -12.89
N ARG A 29 45.31 -16.38 -12.24
CA ARG A 29 44.86 -16.52 -10.85
C ARG A 29 43.51 -15.89 -10.65
N ILE A 30 42.70 -16.57 -9.85
CA ILE A 30 41.43 -16.07 -9.34
C ILE A 30 41.46 -16.18 -7.83
N THR A 31 41.01 -15.13 -7.15
CA THR A 31 40.84 -15.17 -5.69
C THR A 31 39.51 -14.53 -5.34
N THR A 32 38.64 -15.32 -4.72
CA THR A 32 37.37 -14.87 -4.14
C THR A 32 37.56 -14.71 -2.64
N THR A 33 37.11 -13.58 -2.08
CA THR A 33 37.18 -13.31 -0.64
C THR A 33 35.80 -12.97 -0.12
N ASP A 34 35.25 -13.89 0.66
CA ASP A 34 34.03 -13.73 1.43
C ASP A 34 34.34 -13.26 2.84
N ARG A 35 33.61 -12.26 3.33
CA ARG A 35 33.72 -11.77 4.70
C ARG A 35 32.34 -11.63 5.32
N ARG A 36 32.21 -12.04 6.59
CA ARG A 36 31.04 -11.78 7.41
C ARG A 36 31.42 -10.75 8.47
N ASN A 37 30.57 -9.75 8.61
CA ASN A 37 30.72 -8.72 9.63
C ASN A 37 30.09 -9.27 10.91
N VAL A 38 30.91 -9.38 11.95
CA VAL A 38 30.49 -9.86 13.26
C VAL A 38 31.00 -8.89 14.31
N MET A 39 30.12 -8.48 15.22
CA MET A 39 30.48 -7.64 16.36
C MET A 39 30.48 -8.48 17.62
N ALA A 40 31.55 -8.39 18.40
CA ALA A 40 31.68 -9.07 19.68
C ALA A 40 31.34 -8.11 20.82
N TYR A 41 30.54 -8.59 21.77
CA TYR A 41 30.21 -7.90 23.02
C TYR A 41 30.76 -8.74 24.17
N GLU A 42 31.64 -8.14 24.97
CA GLU A 42 32.10 -8.71 26.22
C GLU A 42 31.12 -8.33 27.34
N VAL A 43 30.72 -9.31 28.15
CA VAL A 43 29.83 -9.09 29.29
C VAL A 43 30.67 -9.17 30.57
N PRO A 44 30.76 -8.09 31.37
CA PRO A 44 31.53 -8.11 32.60
C PRO A 44 31.13 -9.26 33.52
N GLY A 45 32.11 -10.02 34.01
CA GLY A 45 31.89 -11.15 34.91
C GLY A 45 31.46 -12.45 34.23
N MET A 46 31.34 -12.48 32.90
CA MET A 46 31.12 -13.72 32.13
C MET A 46 32.38 -14.10 31.35
N GLU A 47 32.62 -15.42 31.24
CA GLU A 47 33.68 -15.96 30.38
C GLU A 47 33.15 -16.08 28.95
N GLY A 48 33.80 -15.40 28.00
CA GLY A 48 33.43 -15.39 26.58
C GLY A 48 32.72 -14.12 26.11
N SER A 49 32.50 -14.02 24.79
CA SER A 49 31.83 -12.89 24.15
C SER A 49 30.55 -13.33 23.46
N THR A 50 29.54 -12.46 23.46
CA THR A 50 28.35 -12.62 22.62
C THR A 50 28.61 -12.00 21.26
N PHE A 51 28.19 -12.67 20.18
CA PHE A 51 28.42 -12.19 18.82
C PHE A 51 27.11 -11.78 18.14
N GLN A 52 27.07 -10.57 17.59
CA GLN A 52 26.02 -10.10 16.70
C GLN A 52 26.47 -10.23 15.24
N ASN A 53 25.68 -10.91 14.43
CA ASN A 53 25.91 -11.06 13.01
C ASN A 53 25.37 -9.84 12.26
N LEU A 54 26.27 -9.01 11.71
CA LEU A 54 25.95 -7.81 10.94
C LEU A 54 25.82 -8.09 9.44
N GLY A 55 25.70 -9.37 9.05
CA GLY A 55 25.54 -9.78 7.66
C GLY A 55 26.87 -9.97 6.92
N ARG A 56 26.76 -10.27 5.62
CA ARG A 56 27.94 -10.48 4.75
C ARG A 56 28.39 -9.17 4.12
N SER A 57 29.70 -8.95 4.07
CA SER A 57 30.29 -7.93 3.21
C SER A 57 30.13 -8.30 1.74
N ALA A 58 30.22 -7.31 0.86
CA ALA A 58 30.29 -7.53 -0.58
C ALA A 58 31.46 -8.46 -0.93
N VAL A 59 31.21 -9.46 -1.77
CA VAL A 59 32.24 -10.39 -2.23
C VAL A 59 33.30 -9.60 -3.02
N LEU A 60 34.57 -9.85 -2.72
CA LEU A 60 35.69 -9.33 -3.50
C LEU A 60 36.22 -10.45 -4.40
N ILE A 61 36.36 -10.16 -5.69
CA ILE A 61 36.87 -11.12 -6.67
C ILE A 61 38.05 -10.45 -7.37
N SER A 62 39.22 -11.09 -7.35
CA SER A 62 40.39 -10.59 -8.06
C SER A 62 40.85 -11.57 -9.13
N PHE A 63 41.30 -11.00 -10.26
CA PHE A 63 41.82 -11.71 -11.41
C PHE A 63 43.20 -11.19 -11.73
N GLU A 64 44.14 -12.11 -11.95
CA GLU A 64 45.37 -11.81 -12.66
C GLU A 64 45.38 -12.60 -13.96
N GLY A 65 45.65 -11.91 -15.06
CA GLY A 65 45.60 -12.52 -16.38
C GLY A 65 46.60 -11.92 -17.34
N LEU A 66 46.62 -12.53 -18.51
CA LEU A 66 47.45 -12.15 -19.63
C LEU A 66 46.58 -12.09 -20.89
N ILE A 67 46.71 -11.01 -21.65
CA ILE A 67 46.11 -10.89 -22.98
C ILE A 67 47.22 -10.71 -23.99
N THR A 68 47.20 -11.54 -25.04
CA THR A 68 48.16 -11.46 -26.14
C THR A 68 47.48 -11.33 -27.49
N GLY A 69 48.19 -10.72 -28.45
CA GLY A 69 47.77 -10.61 -29.84
C GLY A 69 47.13 -9.28 -30.20
N LYS A 70 46.92 -9.03 -31.49
CA LYS A 70 46.64 -7.68 -32.05
C LYS A 70 45.39 -7.00 -31.49
N GLY A 71 44.43 -7.76 -30.96
CA GLY A 71 43.22 -7.22 -30.33
C GLY A 71 43.38 -6.81 -28.86
N ALA A 72 44.48 -7.22 -28.20
CA ALA A 72 44.68 -7.11 -26.76
C ALA A 72 44.46 -5.69 -26.23
N LYS A 73 45.05 -4.71 -26.91
CA LYS A 73 44.93 -3.30 -26.55
C LYS A 73 43.49 -2.81 -26.54
N GLY A 74 42.70 -3.17 -27.56
CA GLY A 74 41.30 -2.77 -27.66
C GLY A 74 40.44 -3.39 -26.55
N VAL A 75 40.72 -4.62 -26.14
CA VAL A 75 40.04 -5.26 -25.01
C VAL A 75 40.33 -4.51 -23.70
N LEU A 76 41.59 -4.19 -23.45
CA LEU A 76 42.01 -3.48 -22.25
C LEU A 76 41.48 -2.04 -22.22
N GLU A 77 41.40 -1.36 -23.37
CA GLU A 77 40.76 -0.06 -23.48
C GLU A 77 39.26 -0.11 -23.14
N ASN A 78 38.55 -1.15 -23.58
CA ASN A 78 37.16 -1.37 -23.21
C ASN A 78 37.00 -1.58 -21.70
N ILE A 79 37.81 -2.45 -21.08
CA ILE A 79 37.80 -2.67 -19.62
C ILE A 79 38.12 -1.36 -18.88
N ARG A 80 39.13 -0.61 -19.34
CA ARG A 80 39.51 0.68 -18.77
C ARG A 80 38.37 1.71 -18.87
N ALA A 81 37.58 1.70 -19.94
CA ALA A 81 36.42 2.56 -20.06
C ALA A 81 35.35 2.23 -19.01
N ARG A 82 35.07 0.95 -18.74
CA ARG A 82 34.15 0.52 -17.67
C ARG A 82 34.66 0.94 -16.29
N TYR A 83 35.96 0.78 -16.05
CA TYR A 83 36.59 1.22 -14.81
C TYR A 83 36.42 2.74 -14.61
N LYS A 84 36.71 3.53 -15.65
CA LYS A 84 36.52 5.00 -15.61
C LYS A 84 35.07 5.43 -15.44
N GLY A 85 34.11 4.62 -15.93
CA GLY A 85 32.69 4.90 -15.77
C GLY A 85 32.22 4.81 -14.32
N GLY A 86 32.84 3.96 -13.50
CA GLY A 86 32.49 3.80 -12.09
C GLY A 86 31.10 3.21 -11.83
N THR A 87 30.38 2.82 -12.89
CA THR A 87 29.04 2.24 -12.80
C THR A 87 29.10 0.72 -12.60
N PRO A 88 28.12 0.11 -11.92
CA PRO A 88 28.00 -1.34 -11.85
C PRO A 88 27.88 -1.95 -13.25
N VAL A 89 28.63 -3.02 -13.49
CA VAL A 89 28.63 -3.78 -14.74
C VAL A 89 28.19 -5.21 -14.50
N SER A 90 27.63 -5.85 -15.53
CA SER A 90 27.26 -7.25 -15.47
C SER A 90 28.49 -8.15 -15.34
N PHE A 91 28.39 -9.18 -14.53
CA PHE A 91 29.42 -10.19 -14.34
C PHE A 91 28.82 -11.57 -14.46
N ASN A 92 29.33 -12.37 -15.39
CA ASN A 92 28.89 -13.75 -15.59
C ASN A 92 30.10 -14.65 -15.44
N SER A 93 30.06 -15.58 -14.48
CA SER A 93 31.19 -16.48 -14.24
C SER A 93 30.78 -17.86 -13.74
N ASP A 94 31.60 -18.86 -14.03
CA ASP A 94 31.50 -20.22 -13.47
C ASP A 94 32.46 -20.43 -12.28
N ILE A 95 32.89 -19.35 -11.62
CA ILE A 95 33.88 -19.39 -10.54
C ILE A 95 33.26 -19.87 -9.23
N THR A 96 33.91 -20.83 -8.58
CA THR A 96 33.55 -21.29 -7.24
C THR A 96 33.61 -20.14 -6.22
N GLY A 97 32.56 -19.99 -5.40
CA GLY A 97 32.46 -18.95 -4.38
C GLY A 97 31.94 -17.59 -4.89
N ALA A 98 31.75 -17.42 -6.20
CA ALA A 98 31.18 -16.20 -6.78
C ALA A 98 29.98 -16.47 -7.70
N ALA A 99 29.36 -17.65 -7.59
CA ALA A 99 28.26 -18.08 -8.46
C ALA A 99 27.03 -17.16 -8.36
N ASP A 100 26.78 -16.58 -7.18
CA ASP A 100 25.62 -15.71 -6.93
C ASP A 100 25.89 -14.23 -7.28
N VAL A 101 27.10 -13.91 -7.74
CA VAL A 101 27.51 -12.52 -8.05
C VAL A 101 27.20 -12.21 -9.51
N THR A 102 26.25 -11.29 -9.74
CA THR A 102 25.76 -10.93 -11.09
C THR A 102 26.08 -9.49 -11.50
N LYS A 103 26.25 -8.59 -10.55
CA LYS A 103 26.66 -7.20 -10.76
C LYS A 103 27.88 -6.88 -9.91
N VAL A 104 28.84 -6.18 -10.50
CA VAL A 104 30.09 -5.80 -9.85
C VAL A 104 30.51 -4.40 -10.23
N ILE A 105 31.31 -3.76 -9.40
CA ILE A 105 32.08 -2.56 -9.74
C ILE A 105 33.55 -2.95 -9.89
N ILE A 106 34.21 -2.41 -10.90
CA ILE A 106 35.67 -2.52 -11.04
C ILE A 106 36.30 -1.58 -10.02
N GLN A 107 36.78 -2.14 -8.90
CA GLN A 107 37.39 -1.37 -7.82
C GLN A 107 38.83 -0.98 -8.14
N GLU A 108 39.58 -1.88 -8.78
CA GLU A 108 40.98 -1.66 -9.15
C GLU A 108 41.28 -2.27 -10.52
N LEU A 109 42.08 -1.58 -11.32
CA LEU A 109 42.56 -2.04 -12.62
C LEU A 109 44.04 -1.64 -12.77
N VAL A 110 44.89 -2.65 -12.86
CA VAL A 110 46.31 -2.51 -13.18
C VAL A 110 46.57 -3.16 -14.52
N ILE A 111 47.26 -2.46 -15.41
CA ILE A 111 47.66 -2.96 -16.73
C ILE A 111 49.16 -2.73 -16.87
N THR A 112 49.89 -3.79 -17.20
CA THR A 112 51.33 -3.77 -17.45
C THR A 112 51.58 -4.23 -18.87
N GLU A 113 52.24 -3.39 -19.67
CA GLU A 113 52.67 -3.75 -21.02
C GLU A 113 54.13 -4.23 -20.94
N THR A 114 54.36 -5.49 -21.30
CA THR A 114 55.70 -6.07 -21.28
C THR A 114 56.36 -5.81 -22.62
N THR A 115 57.38 -4.93 -22.65
CA THR A 115 58.04 -4.53 -23.91
C THR A 115 58.88 -5.63 -24.57
N GLU A 116 59.03 -6.79 -23.91
CA GLU A 116 59.77 -7.95 -24.41
C GLU A 116 59.04 -8.66 -25.56
N LEU A 117 57.71 -8.56 -25.61
CA LEU A 117 56.87 -9.17 -26.63
C LEU A 117 55.82 -8.17 -27.11
N ILE A 118 55.64 -8.07 -28.43
CA ILE A 118 54.62 -7.21 -29.02
C ILE A 118 53.23 -7.73 -28.65
N ASP A 119 52.30 -6.80 -28.41
CA ASP A 119 50.91 -7.10 -28.07
C ASP A 119 50.78 -8.04 -26.86
N HIS A 120 51.60 -7.86 -25.82
CA HIS A 120 51.62 -8.68 -24.62
C HIS A 120 51.33 -7.83 -23.37
N PHE A 121 50.20 -8.08 -22.73
CA PHE A 121 49.73 -7.28 -21.61
C PHE A 121 49.32 -8.16 -20.43
N GLU A 122 49.96 -7.94 -19.29
CA GLU A 122 49.48 -8.46 -18.03
C GLU A 122 48.46 -7.49 -17.42
N TYR A 123 47.45 -8.04 -16.77
CA TYR A 123 46.46 -7.24 -16.08
C TYR A 123 46.10 -7.85 -14.72
N SER A 124 45.77 -6.97 -13.78
CA SER A 124 45.14 -7.30 -12.51
C SER A 124 43.86 -6.49 -12.36
N ILE A 125 42.76 -7.16 -12.03
CA ILE A 125 41.46 -6.54 -11.80
C ILE A 125 40.95 -6.97 -10.42
N VAL A 126 40.49 -6.01 -9.62
CA VAL A 126 39.72 -6.27 -8.40
C VAL A 126 38.29 -5.82 -8.63
N LEU A 127 37.36 -6.75 -8.53
CA LEU A 127 35.92 -6.53 -8.58
C LEU A 127 35.33 -6.58 -7.19
N ARG A 128 34.36 -5.71 -6.93
CA ARG A 128 33.52 -5.74 -5.73
C ARG A 128 32.07 -5.99 -6.14
N GLU A 129 31.42 -6.97 -5.50
CA GLU A 129 29.99 -7.21 -5.66
C GLU A 129 29.20 -5.93 -5.41
N PHE A 130 28.31 -5.60 -6.34
CA PHE A 130 27.40 -4.48 -6.20
C PHE A 130 26.01 -5.00 -5.84
N LYS A 131 25.51 -4.55 -4.70
CA LYS A 131 24.11 -4.68 -4.33
C LYS A 131 23.49 -3.30 -4.33
N GLU A 132 22.30 -3.22 -4.89
CA GLU A 132 21.50 -2.00 -4.80
C GLU A 132 21.27 -1.71 -3.31
N PRO A 133 21.55 -0.47 -2.85
CA PRO A 133 21.29 -0.11 -1.48
C PRO A 133 19.81 -0.33 -1.20
N PRO A 134 19.44 -0.78 0.02
CA PRO A 134 18.03 -0.81 0.40
C PRO A 134 17.44 0.59 0.15
N PRO A 135 16.17 0.67 -0.31
CA PRO A 135 15.53 1.95 -0.54
C PRO A 135 15.70 2.81 0.71
N GLU A 136 15.95 4.10 0.53
CA GLU A 136 16.04 5.02 1.67
C GLU A 136 14.79 4.84 2.53
N PRO A 137 14.95 4.77 3.88
CA PRO A 137 13.80 4.66 4.75
C PRO A 137 12.88 5.83 4.42
N THR A 138 11.67 5.51 3.96
CA THR A 138 10.63 6.51 3.80
C THR A 138 10.49 7.18 5.14
N THR A 139 10.67 8.50 5.18
CA THR A 139 10.48 9.26 6.40
C THR A 139 9.07 8.91 6.90
N PRO A 140 8.92 8.36 8.12
CA PRO A 140 7.59 8.19 8.69
C PRO A 140 6.90 9.55 8.64
N PRO A 141 5.59 9.61 8.33
CA PRO A 141 4.86 10.87 8.39
C PRO A 141 5.06 11.50 9.77
N SER A 142 5.05 12.84 9.81
CA SER A 142 5.20 13.53 11.09
C SER A 142 4.04 13.16 12.02
N GLN A 143 4.28 13.08 13.33
CA GLN A 143 3.19 12.92 14.31
C GLN A 143 2.16 14.06 14.19
N ASP A 144 2.59 15.25 13.75
CA ASP A 144 1.70 16.38 13.49
C ASP A 144 0.80 16.13 12.27
N GLU A 145 1.31 15.50 11.21
CA GLU A 145 0.54 15.16 10.00
C GLU A 145 -0.46 14.03 10.29
N GLU A 146 -0.03 12.98 11.01
CA GLU A 146 -0.92 11.90 11.45
C GLU A 146 -2.02 12.43 12.40
N ALA A 147 -1.70 13.39 13.27
CA ALA A 147 -2.67 14.02 14.16
C ALA A 147 -3.69 14.90 13.41
N GLU A 148 -3.25 15.62 12.37
CA GLU A 148 -4.15 16.40 11.51
C GLU A 148 -5.11 15.51 10.73
N GLU A 149 -4.63 14.40 10.17
CA GLU A 149 -5.49 13.43 9.47
C GLU A 149 -6.52 12.78 10.41
N TRP A 150 -6.10 12.39 11.61
CA TRP A 150 -7.00 11.88 12.64
C TRP A 150 -8.06 12.90 13.05
N ALA A 151 -7.65 14.16 13.28
CA ALA A 151 -8.57 15.23 13.65
C ALA A 151 -9.59 15.53 12.55
N GLN A 152 -9.18 15.50 11.28
CA GLN A 152 -10.06 15.69 10.14
C GLN A 152 -11.04 14.51 9.97
N ALA A 153 -10.57 13.28 10.17
CA ALA A 153 -11.42 12.09 10.12
C ALA A 153 -12.50 12.14 11.21
N GLU A 154 -12.13 12.50 12.44
CA GLU A 154 -13.07 12.61 13.56
C GLU A 154 -14.03 13.80 13.38
N ALA A 155 -13.55 14.94 12.86
CA ALA A 155 -14.40 16.07 12.52
C ALA A 155 -15.41 15.74 11.42
N LYS A 156 -14.99 14.97 10.40
CA LYS A 156 -15.89 14.49 9.34
C LYS A 156 -16.94 13.53 9.90
N LYS A 157 -16.54 12.61 10.78
CA LYS A 157 -17.46 11.70 11.49
C LYS A 157 -18.44 12.44 12.40
N ALA A 158 -18.00 13.51 13.05
CA ALA A 158 -18.86 14.38 13.86
C ALA A 158 -19.80 15.26 13.01
N ALA A 159 -19.40 15.63 11.79
CA ALA A 159 -20.27 16.35 10.87
C ALA A 159 -21.36 15.44 10.29
N ASP A 160 -21.05 14.17 10.03
CA ASP A 160 -22.01 13.18 9.51
C ASP A 160 -23.10 12.79 10.52
N THR A 161 -22.90 13.08 11.81
CA THR A 161 -23.89 12.79 12.86
C THR A 161 -24.85 13.95 13.14
N LYS A 162 -24.69 15.12 12.49
CA LYS A 162 -25.64 16.24 12.57
C LYS A 162 -26.66 16.13 11.44
N SER A 163 -27.83 15.56 11.73
CA SER A 163 -28.92 15.49 10.75
C SER A 163 -29.86 16.69 10.86
N GLN A 164 -30.47 17.07 9.74
CA GLN A 164 -31.48 18.14 9.68
C GLN A 164 -32.85 17.51 9.38
N VAL A 165 -33.88 17.92 10.13
CA VAL A 165 -35.25 17.47 9.90
C VAL A 165 -36.08 18.63 9.35
N LYS A 166 -36.68 18.42 8.18
CA LYS A 166 -37.65 19.33 7.58
C LYS A 166 -38.98 18.63 7.37
N GLY A 167 -40.06 19.27 7.78
CA GLY A 167 -41.42 18.78 7.54
C GLY A 167 -42.43 19.89 7.41
N SER A 168 -43.68 19.52 7.16
CA SER A 168 -44.82 20.43 7.04
C SER A 168 -46.02 19.88 7.81
N VAL A 169 -46.80 20.77 8.43
CA VAL A 169 -48.03 20.46 9.17
C VAL A 169 -49.22 21.04 8.41
N LYS A 170 -50.17 20.17 8.04
CA LYS A 170 -51.39 20.54 7.29
C LYS A 170 -52.62 19.94 7.94
N ASP A 171 -53.67 20.74 8.07
CA ASP A 171 -54.95 20.34 8.63
C ASP A 171 -55.71 19.35 7.71
N GLY A 172 -56.78 18.73 8.19
CA GLY A 172 -57.61 17.77 7.43
C GLY A 172 -58.23 18.35 6.13
N ASP A 173 -58.35 19.68 6.04
CA ASP A 173 -58.74 20.41 4.82
C ASP A 173 -57.57 20.64 3.83
N GLY A 174 -56.37 20.14 4.12
CA GLY A 174 -55.14 20.38 3.38
C GLY A 174 -54.56 21.79 3.55
N LYS A 175 -55.10 22.60 4.47
CA LYS A 175 -54.61 23.95 4.78
C LYS A 175 -53.35 23.90 5.65
N PRO A 176 -52.33 24.73 5.37
CA PRO A 176 -51.13 24.78 6.20
C PRO A 176 -51.46 25.34 7.58
N VAL A 177 -50.92 24.69 8.62
CA VAL A 177 -51.10 25.12 10.02
C VAL A 177 -49.92 25.99 10.40
N ALA A 178 -50.08 27.31 10.25
CA ALA A 178 -49.04 28.30 10.53
C ALA A 178 -49.05 28.80 11.98
N GLY A 179 -47.88 29.11 12.54
CA GLY A 179 -47.73 29.74 13.85
C GLY A 179 -48.01 28.83 15.05
N LYS A 180 -47.95 27.50 14.87
CA LYS A 180 -48.13 26.52 15.93
C LYS A 180 -46.80 25.92 16.35
N GLU A 181 -46.68 25.59 17.64
CA GLU A 181 -45.49 24.95 18.18
C GLU A 181 -45.53 23.44 17.94
N VAL A 182 -44.50 22.92 17.29
CA VAL A 182 -44.27 21.50 17.03
C VAL A 182 -43.21 21.02 18.01
N ILE A 183 -43.51 19.95 18.75
CA ILE A 183 -42.60 19.29 19.68
C ILE A 183 -42.06 18.03 19.02
N ILE A 184 -40.75 17.89 18.97
CA ILE A 184 -40.04 16.70 18.49
C ILE A 184 -39.35 16.07 19.70
N ALA A 185 -39.97 15.03 20.26
CA ALA A 185 -39.47 14.31 21.43
C ALA A 185 -38.65 13.10 20.99
N GLY A 186 -37.41 13.00 21.46
CA GLY A 186 -36.55 11.84 21.22
C GLY A 186 -35.90 11.34 22.50
N MET A 187 -35.11 10.26 22.38
CA MET A 187 -34.43 9.64 23.52
C MET A 187 -33.45 10.58 24.25
N PHE A 188 -32.96 11.62 23.57
CA PHE A 188 -31.94 12.55 24.08
C PHE A 188 -32.48 13.96 24.40
N GLY A 189 -33.78 14.21 24.24
CA GLY A 189 -34.40 15.51 24.56
C GLY A 189 -35.61 15.86 23.69
N GLU A 190 -36.24 16.98 24.02
CA GLU A 190 -37.35 17.57 23.25
C GLU A 190 -36.87 18.82 22.52
N TYR A 191 -37.26 18.97 21.26
CA TYR A 191 -36.99 20.15 20.44
C TYR A 191 -38.32 20.81 20.10
N SER A 192 -38.47 22.11 20.38
CA SER A 192 -39.67 22.86 19.97
C SER A 192 -39.36 23.82 18.83
N VAL A 193 -40.19 23.81 17.79
CA VAL A 193 -40.08 24.68 16.62
C VAL A 193 -41.46 25.21 16.23
N THR A 194 -41.54 26.47 15.84
CA THR A 194 -42.80 27.06 15.38
C THR A 194 -42.94 26.92 13.86
N THR A 195 -44.11 26.50 13.37
CA THR A 195 -44.39 26.42 11.93
C THR A 195 -44.49 27.81 11.29
N ASP A 196 -43.97 27.94 10.07
CA ASP A 196 -44.03 29.19 9.30
C ASP A 196 -45.40 29.43 8.61
N GLU A 197 -45.53 30.52 7.85
CA GLU A 197 -46.78 30.87 7.13
C GLU A 197 -47.25 29.80 6.12
N ASN A 198 -46.36 28.88 5.72
CA ASN A 198 -46.66 27.76 4.84
C ASN A 198 -46.85 26.44 5.59
N GLY A 199 -46.82 26.46 6.94
CA GLY A 199 -46.92 25.29 7.78
C GLY A 199 -45.63 24.47 7.83
N ASP A 200 -44.51 24.97 7.31
CA ASP A 200 -43.23 24.28 7.29
C ASP A 200 -42.47 24.46 8.61
N TYR A 201 -41.74 23.44 9.04
CA TYR A 201 -40.82 23.48 10.17
C TYR A 201 -39.44 22.93 9.81
N TYR A 202 -38.42 23.42 10.50
CA TYR A 202 -37.03 23.07 10.26
C TYR A 202 -36.25 23.00 11.57
N VAL A 203 -35.57 21.88 11.79
CA VAL A 203 -34.71 21.66 12.96
C VAL A 203 -33.35 21.17 12.49
N GLU A 204 -32.30 21.85 12.95
CA GLU A 204 -30.91 21.51 12.69
C GLU A 204 -30.32 20.73 13.87
N GLU A 205 -29.26 19.96 13.60
CA GLU A 205 -28.45 19.28 14.62
C GLU A 205 -29.18 18.20 15.43
N LEU A 206 -30.13 17.50 14.83
CA LEU A 206 -30.75 16.33 15.45
C LEU A 206 -29.79 15.13 15.36
N PRO A 207 -29.37 14.55 16.50
CA PRO A 207 -28.62 13.30 16.51
C PRO A 207 -29.41 12.18 15.83
N PRO A 208 -28.73 11.18 15.25
CA PRO A 208 -29.41 10.02 14.70
C PRO A 208 -30.19 9.27 15.79
N GLY A 209 -31.44 8.91 15.50
CA GLY A 209 -32.35 8.30 16.47
C GLY A 209 -33.81 8.37 16.04
N GLN A 210 -34.67 7.71 16.80
CA GLN A 210 -36.12 7.79 16.62
C GLN A 210 -36.70 8.97 17.41
N TYR A 211 -37.58 9.73 16.77
CA TYR A 211 -38.26 10.89 17.34
C TYR A 211 -39.76 10.81 17.10
N GLU A 212 -40.54 11.29 18.06
CA GLU A 212 -41.98 11.50 17.93
C GLU A 212 -42.26 12.99 17.74
N VAL A 213 -42.95 13.32 16.65
CA VAL A 213 -43.37 14.69 16.31
C VAL A 213 -44.83 14.87 16.72
N SER A 214 -45.12 15.91 17.49
CA SER A 214 -46.47 16.30 17.91
C SER A 214 -46.66 17.81 17.83
N VAL A 215 -47.91 18.28 17.81
CA VAL A 215 -48.24 19.71 17.79
C VAL A 215 -48.78 20.11 19.16
N ASN A 216 -48.20 21.13 19.78
CA ASN A 216 -48.60 21.66 21.09
C ASN A 216 -49.84 22.57 20.95
N ASP A 217 -50.98 21.97 20.64
CA ASP A 217 -52.27 22.65 20.57
C ASP A 217 -53.41 21.71 21.02
N PRO A 218 -54.36 22.18 21.85
CA PRO A 218 -55.49 21.36 22.31
C PRO A 218 -56.34 20.76 21.19
N ALA A 219 -56.35 21.37 20.01
CA ALA A 219 -57.08 20.87 18.85
C ALA A 219 -56.42 19.64 18.19
N TYR A 220 -55.13 19.39 18.47
CA TYR A 220 -54.33 18.31 17.88
C TYR A 220 -53.70 17.41 18.97
N GLU A 221 -54.20 17.49 20.21
CA GLU A 221 -53.75 16.67 21.33
C GLU A 221 -53.92 15.18 21.01
N GLY A 222 -52.82 14.42 21.10
CA GLY A 222 -52.79 12.97 20.86
C GLY A 222 -52.38 12.54 19.45
N MET A 223 -52.23 13.48 18.50
CA MET A 223 -51.65 13.18 17.19
C MET A 223 -50.12 13.22 17.26
N THR A 224 -49.49 12.05 17.18
CA THR A 224 -48.03 11.90 17.13
C THR A 224 -47.61 11.15 15.88
N ARG A 225 -46.42 11.47 15.36
CA ARG A 225 -45.81 10.75 14.23
C ARG A 225 -44.37 10.40 14.56
N THR A 226 -44.04 9.12 14.43
CA THR A 226 -42.66 8.65 14.59
C THR A 226 -41.88 8.93 13.30
N ILE A 227 -40.71 9.55 13.44
CA ILE A 227 -39.72 9.72 12.39
C ILE A 227 -38.40 9.07 12.84
N GLU A 228 -37.69 8.45 11.90
CA GLU A 228 -36.37 7.91 12.14
C GLU A 228 -35.35 8.80 11.42
N VAL A 229 -34.44 9.37 12.20
CA VAL A 229 -33.33 10.16 11.69
C VAL A 229 -32.13 9.22 11.62
N SER A 230 -31.82 8.74 10.42
CA SER A 230 -30.67 7.87 10.19
C SER A 230 -29.42 8.73 9.99
N GLY A 231 -28.46 8.57 10.88
CA GLY A 231 -27.06 8.93 10.61
C GLY A 231 -26.43 7.69 10.03
N GLU A 232 -25.84 7.76 8.85
CA GLU A 232 -25.17 6.60 8.28
C GLU A 232 -24.01 6.20 9.21
N GLU A 233 -24.22 5.12 9.98
CA GLU A 233 -23.15 4.42 10.65
C GLU A 233 -22.23 3.82 9.59
N THR A 234 -21.10 4.49 9.32
CA THR A 234 -19.97 3.84 8.67
C THR A 234 -19.21 3.03 9.72
N THR A 235 -19.54 1.74 9.74
CA THR A 235 -18.84 0.55 10.25
C THR A 235 -17.43 0.68 10.87
N GLY A 236 -17.30 0.10 12.08
CA GLY A 236 -16.19 -0.81 12.45
C GLY A 236 -15.62 -0.64 13.88
N PRO A 237 -15.00 -1.67 14.51
CA PRO A 237 -15.13 -3.12 14.34
C PRO A 237 -15.86 -3.79 15.55
N ALA A 238 -16.33 -5.01 15.35
CA ALA A 238 -16.81 -5.89 16.41
C ALA A 238 -15.69 -6.13 17.45
N GLY A 239 -15.81 -5.49 18.61
CA GLY A 239 -15.08 -5.82 19.82
C GLY A 239 -16.03 -6.48 20.80
N GLU A 240 -16.15 -7.81 20.76
CA GLU A 240 -16.67 -8.56 21.90
C GLU A 240 -15.51 -9.27 22.59
N ALA A 241 -15.23 -8.76 23.79
CA ALA A 241 -14.53 -9.49 24.83
C ALA A 241 -15.48 -10.56 25.39
N GLY A 242 -15.07 -11.83 25.30
CA GLY A 242 -15.70 -12.95 25.98
C GLY A 242 -14.64 -13.86 26.57
N LEU A 243 -14.49 -13.84 27.90
CA LEU A 243 -13.67 -14.77 28.67
C LEU A 243 -14.53 -15.96 29.15
N SER A 244 -13.92 -17.16 29.09
CA SER A 244 -14.28 -18.46 29.70
C SER A 244 -15.44 -19.25 29.06
N GLU A 245 -15.45 -20.59 28.97
CA GLU A 245 -14.46 -21.66 29.21
C GLU A 245 -14.97 -22.96 28.54
N GLU A 246 -14.04 -23.86 28.24
CA GLU A 246 -14.16 -25.33 28.19
C GLU A 246 -15.07 -26.07 27.16
N ALA A 247 -14.34 -26.75 26.26
CA ALA A 247 -14.38 -28.20 26.04
C ALA A 247 -15.45 -28.78 25.08
N ARG A 248 -14.99 -29.28 23.91
CA ARG A 248 -14.62 -30.69 23.69
C ARG A 248 -14.43 -31.02 22.19
N ARG A 249 -13.27 -31.65 21.91
CA ARG A 249 -12.99 -32.73 20.94
C ARG A 249 -13.54 -32.68 19.49
N ALA A 250 -12.56 -32.63 18.58
CA ALA A 250 -12.25 -33.62 17.53
C ALA A 250 -13.31 -33.95 16.45
N GLY A 251 -12.92 -33.76 15.18
CA GLY A 251 -13.57 -34.38 14.03
C GLY A 251 -13.05 -33.86 12.69
N THR A 252 -12.15 -34.62 12.08
CA THR A 252 -11.59 -34.46 10.72
C THR A 252 -12.59 -34.77 9.59
N ALA A 253 -12.23 -34.30 8.39
CA ALA A 253 -12.74 -34.62 7.03
C ALA A 253 -14.03 -33.88 6.62
N GLY A 254 -14.20 -33.38 5.39
CA GLY A 254 -13.45 -33.46 4.16
C GLY A 254 -14.43 -33.38 2.98
N GLY A 255 -14.09 -32.61 1.94
CA GLY A 255 -14.50 -32.94 0.57
C GLY A 255 -15.62 -32.14 -0.10
N ALA A 256 -15.31 -31.80 -1.36
CA ALA A 256 -16.16 -31.66 -2.54
C ALA A 256 -16.73 -30.26 -2.87
N GLY A 257 -16.18 -29.70 -3.94
CA GLY A 257 -16.85 -28.71 -4.77
C GLY A 257 -17.66 -29.36 -5.89
N ASP A 258 -18.49 -28.55 -6.54
CA ASP A 258 -18.93 -28.69 -7.93
C ASP A 258 -19.52 -27.33 -8.40
N ALA A 259 -19.43 -27.13 -9.71
CA ALA A 259 -19.59 -25.98 -10.56
C ALA A 259 -21.03 -25.52 -10.84
N GLY A 260 -21.15 -24.43 -11.61
CA GLY A 260 -22.24 -24.33 -12.58
C GLY A 260 -22.82 -22.94 -12.87
N ALA A 261 -22.18 -22.24 -13.80
CA ALA A 261 -22.77 -21.51 -14.95
C ALA A 261 -23.93 -20.50 -14.78
N GLY A 262 -23.66 -19.25 -15.18
CA GLY A 262 -24.23 -18.62 -16.39
C GLY A 262 -25.65 -18.01 -16.33
N GLY A 263 -25.79 -16.73 -16.71
CA GLY A 263 -27.09 -16.17 -17.11
C GLY A 263 -27.12 -14.64 -17.25
N LYS A 264 -27.37 -14.16 -18.47
CA LYS A 264 -27.46 -12.74 -18.89
C LYS A 264 -28.84 -12.12 -18.61
N ALA A 265 -28.82 -10.81 -18.32
CA ALA A 265 -29.65 -9.72 -18.87
C ALA A 265 -31.15 -9.54 -18.51
N ALA A 266 -31.53 -8.24 -18.57
CA ALA A 266 -32.86 -7.59 -18.68
C ALA A 266 -33.34 -6.91 -17.38
N ARG A 267 -33.39 -5.57 -17.28
CA ARG A 267 -34.36 -4.58 -17.83
C ARG A 267 -35.81 -4.81 -17.37
N SER A 268 -36.37 -3.83 -16.65
CA SER A 268 -37.72 -3.20 -16.79
C SER A 268 -38.27 -2.79 -15.41
N ASP A 269 -38.53 -1.49 -15.19
CA ASP A 269 -39.88 -0.88 -15.02
C ASP A 269 -40.53 -1.13 -13.64
N THR A 270 -40.73 -0.11 -12.79
CA THR A 270 -41.79 0.92 -12.78
C THR A 270 -43.01 0.52 -11.92
N ALA A 271 -43.21 1.31 -10.85
CA ALA A 271 -44.43 1.59 -10.06
C ALA A 271 -45.02 0.42 -9.23
N VAL A 272 -45.74 0.60 -8.11
CA VAL A 272 -46.67 1.64 -7.64
C VAL A 272 -46.75 1.51 -6.10
N LEU A 273 -46.94 2.60 -5.35
CA LEU A 273 -47.68 2.56 -4.08
C LEU A 273 -48.66 3.74 -4.07
N GLU A 274 -49.89 3.44 -4.48
CA GLU A 274 -51.10 4.07 -3.96
C GLU A 274 -51.49 3.29 -2.70
N GLU A 275 -51.82 3.98 -1.61
CA GLU A 275 -53.03 3.62 -0.88
C GLU A 275 -53.60 4.88 -0.22
N VAL A 276 -54.85 5.15 -0.59
CA VAL A 276 -55.74 6.17 -0.06
C VAL A 276 -56.39 5.61 1.19
N VAL A 277 -56.41 6.37 2.29
CA VAL A 277 -57.40 6.18 3.35
C VAL A 277 -57.93 7.57 3.75
N ASP A 278 -59.20 7.79 3.43
CA ASP A 278 -60.04 8.88 3.92
C ASP A 278 -60.47 8.60 5.37
N GLU A 279 -60.25 9.54 6.29
CA GLU A 279 -61.21 10.13 7.25
C GLU A 279 -60.46 10.97 8.30
N GLU A 280 -60.66 12.30 8.28
CA GLU A 280 -60.30 13.33 9.29
C GLU A 280 -58.85 13.38 9.86
N ASP A 281 -57.82 13.22 9.02
CA ASP A 281 -56.42 13.22 9.48
C ASP A 281 -55.58 14.42 8.98
N VAL A 282 -54.90 15.10 9.91
CA VAL A 282 -53.86 16.11 9.68
C VAL A 282 -52.64 15.41 9.06
N THR A 283 -52.32 15.72 7.80
CA THR A 283 -51.21 15.06 7.09
C THR A 283 -49.88 15.76 7.39
N ILE A 284 -49.05 15.19 8.27
CA ILE A 284 -47.67 15.66 8.51
C ILE A 284 -46.73 15.04 7.47
N GLN A 285 -46.25 15.78 6.48
CA GLN A 285 -45.25 15.28 5.53
C GLN A 285 -43.84 15.64 6.00
N ALA A 286 -43.06 14.64 6.41
CA ALA A 286 -41.63 14.78 6.67
C ALA A 286 -40.84 14.21 5.46
N THR A 287 -40.01 15.03 4.82
CA THR A 287 -39.11 14.56 3.76
C THR A 287 -37.69 14.58 4.32
N GLY A 288 -37.16 13.40 4.65
CA GLY A 288 -35.73 13.24 4.93
C GLY A 288 -34.95 13.51 3.65
N GLY A 289 -34.40 14.72 3.53
CA GLY A 289 -33.62 15.12 2.36
C GLY A 289 -32.16 14.75 2.51
N ILE A 290 -31.70 13.72 1.78
CA ILE A 290 -30.27 13.51 1.48
C ILE A 290 -30.03 14.02 0.05
N ARG A 291 -29.32 15.14 -0.12
CA ARG A 291 -28.74 15.48 -1.42
C ARG A 291 -27.46 14.68 -1.58
N SER A 292 -27.52 13.62 -2.39
CA SER A 292 -26.31 12.93 -2.84
C SER A 292 -25.51 13.86 -3.77
N LEU A 293 -24.26 14.12 -3.42
CA LEU A 293 -23.28 14.70 -4.33
C LEU A 293 -22.58 13.53 -5.05
N LYS A 294 -22.80 13.48 -6.37
CA LYS A 294 -22.09 12.60 -7.32
C LYS A 294 -20.58 12.71 -7.13
N ALA A 295 -19.92 11.56 -7.05
CA ALA A 295 -18.53 11.42 -7.47
C ALA A 295 -18.45 11.65 -8.99
N GLY A 296 -17.58 12.56 -9.43
CA GLY A 296 -17.16 12.74 -10.81
C GLY A 296 -15.66 12.41 -10.92
N GLU A 297 -15.31 11.80 -12.06
CA GLU A 297 -13.98 11.37 -12.53
C GLU A 297 -12.76 12.16 -12.05
#